data_AF-A0A9P7FM45-F1
#
_entry.id   AF-A0A9P7FM45-F1
#
_cell.length_a   1.000
_cell.length_b   1.000
_cell.length_c   1.000
_cell.angle_alpha   90.00
_cell.angle_beta   90.00
_cell.angle_gamma   90.00
#
_symmetry.space_group_name_H-M   'P 1'
#
loop_
_entity.id
_entity.type
_entity.pdbx_description
1 polymer ?
#
loop_
_entity_poly.entity_id
_entity_poly.type
_entity_poly.pdbx_seq_one_letter_code
_entity_poly.pdbx_strand_id
1 'polypeptide(L)'
;MQFSALFRAVSALLVASIVSAVPTDVSTQDVYVPPVTAPLGGTVWKVGSLQTVKWDTSNPPKTITNSIGTILLRKANLTTPVVLADGFKILNGKQTVLVPWVVDGDDYQVVCKSPPAPSFSNACRN
;
A
#
# COMPACT_ATOMS: atom_id res chain seq x y z
N MET A 1 23.33 19.95 -66.20
CA MET A 1 22.64 20.51 -65.00
C MET A 1 22.38 19.34 -64.06
N GLN A 2 22.98 19.40 -62.88
CA GLN A 2 23.06 18.33 -61.88
C GLN A 2 21.71 18.21 -61.13
N PHE A 3 21.18 17.01 -60.94
CA PHE A 3 20.08 16.77 -60.00
C PHE A 3 20.61 16.04 -58.77
N SER A 4 20.55 16.76 -57.65
CA SER A 4 21.15 16.44 -56.36
C SER A 4 20.35 15.42 -55.55
N ALA A 5 21.11 14.52 -54.93
CA ALA A 5 20.98 13.91 -53.60
C ALA A 5 19.59 13.71 -52.93
N LEU A 6 19.30 12.43 -52.67
CA LEU A 6 19.01 11.80 -51.36
C LEU A 6 18.04 12.52 -50.40
N PHE A 7 16.92 11.87 -50.08
CA PHE A 7 16.31 11.95 -48.75
C PHE A 7 15.90 10.54 -48.28
N ARG A 8 16.64 10.03 -47.28
CA ARG A 8 16.29 8.84 -46.51
C ARG A 8 15.30 9.26 -45.42
N ALA A 9 14.21 8.52 -45.27
CA ALA A 9 13.43 8.52 -44.04
C ALA A 9 12.75 7.15 -43.87
N VAL A 10 13.42 6.23 -43.17
CA VAL A 10 12.78 5.01 -42.67
C VAL A 10 12.40 5.32 -41.22
N SER A 11 11.12 5.65 -41.01
CA SER A 11 10.54 5.83 -39.67
C SER A 11 10.34 4.46 -39.03
N ALA A 12 11.09 4.18 -37.97
CA ALA A 12 10.90 2.98 -37.14
C ALA A 12 9.72 3.22 -36.18
N LEU A 13 8.59 2.53 -36.39
CA LEU A 13 7.48 2.48 -35.44
C LEU A 13 7.92 1.67 -34.20
N LEU A 14 8.01 2.33 -33.05
CA LEU A 14 8.12 1.69 -31.74
C LEU A 14 6.74 1.18 -31.30
N VAL A 15 6.57 -0.13 -31.21
CA VAL A 15 5.38 -0.77 -30.64
C VAL A 15 5.53 -0.78 -29.12
N ALA A 16 4.69 -0.02 -28.40
CA ALA A 16 4.65 -0.05 -26.93
C ALA A 16 3.75 -1.20 -26.45
N SER A 17 4.35 -2.20 -25.79
CA SER A 17 3.62 -3.33 -25.20
C SER A 17 2.89 -2.87 -23.93
N ILE A 18 1.56 -2.96 -23.91
CA ILE A 18 0.78 -2.76 -22.68
C ILE A 18 0.89 -4.01 -21.81
N VAL A 19 1.60 -3.93 -20.69
CA VAL A 19 1.60 -4.98 -19.65
C VAL A 19 0.33 -4.83 -18.83
N SER A 20 -0.59 -5.79 -18.96
CA SER A 20 -1.73 -5.91 -18.05
C SER A 20 -1.34 -6.84 -16.90
N ALA A 21 -1.13 -6.28 -15.71
CA ALA A 21 -0.91 -7.06 -14.50
C ALA A 21 -2.27 -7.51 -13.96
N VAL A 22 -2.56 -8.81 -14.06
CA VAL A 22 -3.72 -9.41 -13.40
C VAL A 22 -3.42 -9.50 -11.89
N PRO A 23 -4.29 -8.97 -11.02
CA PRO A 23 -4.13 -9.15 -9.58
C PRO A 23 -4.27 -10.64 -9.23
N THR A 24 -3.22 -11.22 -8.66
CA THR A 24 -3.25 -12.56 -8.08
C THR A 24 -4.07 -12.53 -6.80
N ASP A 25 -5.21 -13.23 -6.80
CA ASP A 25 -6.04 -13.45 -5.61
C ASP A 25 -5.31 -14.45 -4.68
N VAL A 26 -4.48 -13.92 -3.77
CA VAL A 26 -3.73 -14.69 -2.78
C VAL A 26 -4.66 -15.10 -1.63
N SER A 27 -5.48 -16.12 -1.86
CA SER A 27 -6.42 -16.69 -0.87
C SER A 27 -5.75 -17.62 0.18
N THR A 28 -4.53 -17.33 0.61
CA THR A 28 -3.85 -18.07 1.70
C THR A 28 -3.19 -17.16 2.75
N GLN A 29 -3.36 -15.84 2.66
CA GLN A 29 -2.89 -14.96 3.74
C GLN A 29 -3.95 -14.91 4.85
N ASP A 30 -3.56 -15.39 6.03
CA ASP A 30 -4.26 -15.19 7.30
C ASP A 30 -4.36 -13.70 7.69
N VAL A 31 -3.58 -12.86 7.01
CA VAL A 31 -3.52 -11.41 7.20
C VAL A 31 -3.96 -10.70 5.92
N TYR A 32 -4.95 -9.82 6.02
CA TYR A 32 -5.36 -8.95 4.93
C TYR A 32 -4.53 -7.66 4.92
N VAL A 33 -3.93 -7.35 3.77
CA VAL A 33 -3.10 -6.15 3.57
C VAL A 33 -3.62 -5.37 2.35
N PRO A 34 -4.61 -4.48 2.52
CA PRO A 34 -5.12 -3.67 1.42
C PRO A 34 -4.08 -2.64 0.94
N PRO A 35 -4.05 -2.29 -0.36
CA PRO A 35 -3.15 -1.27 -0.86
C PRO A 35 -3.63 0.12 -0.41
N VAL A 36 -2.72 0.86 0.24
CA VAL A 36 -2.95 2.24 0.67
C VAL A 36 -2.99 3.16 -0.57
N THR A 37 -4.07 3.92 -0.71
CA THR A 37 -4.31 4.85 -1.83
C THR A 37 -4.10 6.32 -1.43
N ALA A 38 -4.13 6.62 -0.13
CA ALA A 38 -3.73 7.92 0.42
C ALA A 38 -3.05 7.74 1.79
N PRO A 39 -1.95 8.46 2.08
CA PRO A 39 -1.37 9.54 1.28
C PRO A 39 -0.65 9.04 0.01
N LEU A 40 -0.60 9.89 -1.02
CA LEU A 40 0.24 9.65 -2.21
C LEU A 40 1.68 10.09 -1.94
N GLY A 41 2.62 9.57 -2.72
CA GLY A 41 4.03 10.00 -2.65
C GLY A 41 4.16 11.53 -2.75
N GLY A 42 5.01 12.12 -1.91
CA GLY A 42 5.19 13.57 -1.83
C GLY A 42 4.19 14.33 -0.95
N THR A 43 3.21 13.64 -0.34
CA THR A 43 2.31 14.27 0.65
C THR A 43 3.08 14.59 1.93
N VAL A 44 3.05 15.86 2.36
CA VAL A 44 3.72 16.29 3.58
C VAL A 44 2.75 16.24 4.77
N TRP A 45 3.14 15.54 5.82
CA TRP A 45 2.39 15.44 7.08
C TRP A 45 3.07 16.27 8.17
N LYS A 46 2.32 17.21 8.75
CA LYS A 46 2.80 17.99 9.90
C LYS A 46 2.56 17.20 11.17
N VAL A 47 3.57 17.12 12.04
CA VAL A 47 3.45 16.51 13.37
C VAL A 47 2.28 17.14 14.14
N GLY A 48 1.49 16.31 14.81
CA GLY A 48 0.30 16.72 15.58
C GLY A 48 -0.93 17.02 14.73
N SER A 49 -0.86 16.95 13.40
CA SER A 49 -2.04 17.11 12.54
C SER A 49 -2.86 15.83 12.45
N LEU A 50 -4.16 15.97 12.17
CA LEU A 50 -5.03 14.86 11.81
C LEU A 50 -4.95 14.61 10.31
N GLN A 51 -4.68 13.36 9.94
CA GLN A 51 -4.57 12.94 8.54
C GLN A 51 -5.50 11.77 8.28
N THR A 52 -6.08 11.72 7.08
CA THR A 52 -6.94 10.59 6.67
C THR A 52 -6.15 9.66 5.77
N VAL A 53 -5.91 8.45 6.27
CA VAL A 53 -5.38 7.34 5.49
C VAL A 53 -6.52 6.67 4.76
N LYS A 54 -6.34 6.36 3.48
CA LYS A 54 -7.31 5.63 2.66
C LYS A 54 -6.63 4.44 2.00
N TRP A 55 -7.39 3.38 1.80
CA TRP A 55 -6.92 2.17 1.14
C TRP A 55 -8.05 1.57 0.31
N ASP A 56 -7.69 0.74 -0.66
CA ASP A 56 -8.66 0.07 -1.51
C ASP A 56 -9.23 -1.19 -0.82
N THR A 57 -10.55 -1.29 -0.80
CA THR A 57 -11.30 -2.43 -0.26
C THR A 57 -12.13 -3.13 -1.34
N SER A 58 -11.86 -2.86 -2.62
CA SER A 58 -12.61 -3.42 -3.76
C SER A 58 -12.43 -4.94 -3.92
N ASN A 59 -11.27 -5.45 -3.51
CA ASN A 59 -10.91 -6.86 -3.67
C ASN A 59 -10.45 -7.49 -2.34
N PRO A 60 -11.35 -7.63 -1.35
CA PRO A 60 -11.03 -8.30 -0.10
C PRO A 60 -10.96 -9.83 -0.30
N PRO A 61 -10.17 -10.55 0.52
CA PRO A 61 -10.17 -12.01 0.55
C PRO A 61 -11.58 -12.55 0.82
N LYS A 62 -11.91 -13.72 0.25
CA LYS A 62 -13.22 -14.38 0.44
C LYS A 62 -13.53 -14.68 1.91
N THR A 63 -12.50 -14.89 2.72
CA THR A 63 -12.61 -15.14 4.16
C THR A 63 -11.67 -14.21 4.91
N ILE A 64 -12.22 -13.30 5.72
CA ILE A 64 -11.46 -12.46 6.65
C ILE A 64 -11.77 -12.92 8.07
N THR A 65 -10.86 -13.69 8.66
CA THR A 65 -11.00 -14.21 10.03
C THR A 65 -10.93 -13.08 11.07
N ASN A 66 -10.12 -12.05 10.82
CA ASN A 66 -9.99 -10.88 11.67
C ASN A 66 -10.03 -9.59 10.83
N SER A 67 -11.13 -8.84 10.94
CA SER A 67 -11.33 -7.60 10.18
C SER A 67 -10.92 -6.34 10.94
N ILE A 68 -10.26 -6.48 12.09
CA ILE A 68 -9.69 -5.36 12.82
C ILE A 68 -8.38 -4.96 12.13
N GLY A 69 -8.17 -3.68 11.87
CA GLY A 69 -7.00 -3.15 11.18
C GLY A 69 -6.03 -2.45 12.12
N THR A 70 -4.80 -2.33 11.64
CA THR A 70 -3.73 -1.53 12.25
C THR A 70 -3.03 -0.74 11.16
N ILE A 71 -2.74 0.54 11.44
CA ILE A 71 -1.93 1.41 10.61
C ILE A 71 -0.58 1.61 11.29
N LEU A 72 0.48 1.27 10.58
CA LEU A 72 1.86 1.42 11.03
C LEU A 72 2.56 2.50 10.22
N LEU A 73 3.46 3.22 10.90
CA LEU A 73 4.42 4.10 10.25
C LEU A 73 5.71 3.31 9.97
N ARG A 74 6.17 3.32 8.74
CA ARG A 74 7.47 2.77 8.33
C ARG A 74 8.39 3.90 7.92
N LYS A 75 9.70 3.65 7.99
CA LYS A 75 10.72 4.59 7.52
C LYS A 75 11.72 3.84 6.65
N ALA A 76 11.95 4.35 5.45
CA ALA A 76 12.65 3.64 4.38
C ALA A 76 12.08 2.20 4.21
N ASN A 77 12.92 1.18 4.38
CA ASN A 77 12.50 -0.22 4.29
C ASN A 77 12.22 -0.87 5.67
N LEU A 78 12.34 -0.12 6.76
CA LEU A 78 12.20 -0.64 8.11
C LEU A 78 10.77 -0.44 8.64
N THR A 79 10.19 -1.52 9.16
CA THR A 79 8.97 -1.44 9.96
C THR A 79 9.30 -0.90 11.33
N THR A 80 8.75 0.26 11.68
CA THR A 80 8.93 0.84 13.01
C THR A 80 7.85 0.31 13.97
N PRO A 81 8.06 0.37 15.30
CA PRO A 81 7.03 0.04 16.28
C PRO A 81 5.93 1.10 16.40
N VAL A 82 5.97 2.18 15.59
CA VAL A 82 5.03 3.30 15.69
C VAL A 82 3.69 2.93 15.05
N VAL A 83 2.66 2.84 15.89
CA VAL A 83 1.27 2.61 15.50
C VAL A 83 0.56 3.96 15.38
N LEU A 84 -0.04 4.22 14.22
CA LEU A 84 -0.81 5.44 13.95
C LEU A 84 -2.28 5.32 14.34
N ALA A 85 -2.83 4.11 14.20
CA ALA A 85 -4.16 3.74 14.65
C ALA A 85 -4.31 2.21 14.68
N ASP A 86 -5.16 1.72 15.55
CA ASP A 86 -5.54 0.31 15.66
C ASP A 86 -7.02 0.18 16.05
N GLY A 87 -7.55 -1.04 16.06
CA GLY A 87 -8.91 -1.30 16.55
C GLY A 87 -10.06 -0.91 15.61
N PHE A 88 -9.77 -0.49 14.38
CA PHE A 88 -10.79 -0.08 13.40
C PHE A 88 -11.16 -1.21 12.44
N LYS A 89 -12.33 -1.14 11.81
CA LYS A 89 -12.69 -2.11 10.76
C LYS A 89 -11.92 -1.83 9.47
N ILE A 90 -11.10 -2.78 9.02
CA ILE A 90 -10.28 -2.65 7.81
C ILE A 90 -11.12 -2.52 6.53
N LEU A 91 -12.37 -2.94 6.55
CA LEU A 91 -13.27 -2.82 5.38
C LEU A 91 -13.89 -1.41 5.24
N ASN A 92 -13.64 -0.49 6.16
CA ASN A 92 -14.15 0.89 6.06
C ASN A 92 -13.44 1.72 4.97
N GLY A 93 -12.27 1.28 4.48
CA GLY A 93 -11.51 1.93 3.40
C GLY A 93 -10.83 3.25 3.80
N LYS A 94 -10.99 3.70 5.04
CA LYS A 94 -10.38 4.92 5.57
C LYS A 94 -10.29 4.91 7.09
N GLN A 95 -9.29 5.61 7.61
CA GLN A 95 -9.13 5.89 9.04
C GLN A 95 -8.43 7.23 9.23
N THR A 96 -8.91 8.03 10.17
CA THR A 96 -8.21 9.26 10.59
C THR A 96 -7.19 8.91 11.67
N VAL A 97 -5.98 9.42 11.51
CA VAL A 97 -4.84 9.18 12.40
C VAL A 97 -4.24 10.50 12.85
N LEU A 98 -3.64 10.51 14.04
CA LEU A 98 -2.84 11.62 14.53
C LEU A 98 -1.38 11.41 14.12
N VAL A 99 -0.74 12.41 13.51
CA VAL A 99 0.67 12.31 13.14
C VAL A 99 1.52 12.40 14.41
N PRO A 100 2.29 11.36 14.75
CA PRO A 100 3.09 11.32 15.97
C PRO A 100 4.29 12.26 15.87
N TRP A 101 4.92 12.53 17.01
CA TRP A 101 6.21 13.21 17.02
C TRP A 101 7.31 12.28 16.52
N VAL A 102 7.92 12.64 15.40
CA VAL A 102 9.01 11.91 14.75
C VAL A 102 10.02 12.92 14.22
N VAL A 103 11.24 12.45 13.93
CA VAL A 103 12.24 13.28 13.24
C VAL A 103 11.76 13.52 11.81
N ASP A 104 11.93 14.75 11.33
CA ASP A 104 11.60 15.11 9.95
C ASP A 104 12.31 14.19 8.95
N GLY A 105 11.62 13.86 7.87
CA GLY A 105 12.10 12.96 6.83
C GLY A 105 11.09 12.82 5.69
N ASP A 106 11.57 12.36 4.55
CA ASP A 106 10.81 12.18 3.31
C ASP A 106 10.64 10.70 2.92
N ASP A 107 11.19 9.79 3.73
CA ASP A 107 11.23 8.34 3.52
C ASP A 107 10.16 7.59 4.33
N TYR A 108 9.13 8.28 4.81
CA TYR A 108 8.04 7.68 5.56
C TYR A 108 7.03 6.95 4.66
N GLN A 109 6.54 5.81 5.11
CA GLN A 109 5.50 5.03 4.43
C GLN A 109 4.42 4.61 5.42
N VAL A 110 3.17 4.55 4.96
CA VAL A 110 2.04 4.09 5.77
C VAL A 110 1.65 2.69 5.30
N VAL A 111 1.51 1.77 6.25
CA VAL A 111 1.05 0.40 5.97
C VAL A 111 -0.21 0.10 6.77
N CYS A 112 -1.24 -0.37 6.07
CA CYS A 112 -2.48 -0.87 6.68
C CYS A 112 -2.49 -2.41 6.59
N LYS A 113 -2.79 -3.09 7.70
CA LYS A 113 -2.90 -4.56 7.73
C LYS A 113 -3.84 -5.03 8.84
N SER A 114 -4.43 -6.21 8.68
CA SER A 114 -5.09 -6.90 9.78
C SER A 114 -4.06 -7.60 10.70
N PRO A 115 -4.41 -7.94 11.95
CA PRO A 115 -3.63 -8.88 12.72
C PRO A 115 -3.84 -10.31 12.16
N PRO A 116 -2.90 -11.23 12.42
CA PRO A 116 -3.10 -12.65 12.13
C PRO A 116 -4.29 -13.18 12.93
N ALA A 117 -4.92 -14.24 12.45
CA ALA A 117 -5.94 -14.94 13.23
C ALA A 117 -5.30 -15.46 14.52
N PRO A 118 -6.08 -15.53 15.62
CA PRO A 118 -5.62 -16.20 16.81
C PRO A 118 -5.31 -17.66 16.46
N SER A 119 -4.02 -18.02 16.46
CA SER A 119 -3.63 -19.41 16.43
C SER A 119 -3.85 -19.96 17.83
N PHE A 120 -4.94 -20.72 18.00
CA PHE A 120 -5.13 -21.52 19.20
C PHE A 120 -4.08 -22.64 19.18
N SER A 121 -2.88 -22.39 19.69
CA SER A 121 -1.97 -23.47 20.00
C SER A 121 -2.62 -24.24 21.15
N ASN A 122 -3.00 -25.50 20.90
CA ASN A 122 -3.49 -26.42 21.94
C ASN A 122 -2.38 -26.80 22.95
N ALA A 123 -1.37 -25.95 23.15
CA ALA A 123 -0.22 -26.19 24.01
C ALA A 123 -0.54 -26.17 25.51
N CYS A 124 -1.76 -25.79 25.89
CA CYS A 124 -2.23 -25.77 27.28
C CYS A 124 -3.49 -26.62 27.52
N ARG A 125 -3.65 -27.74 26.78
CA ARG A 125 -4.69 -28.72 27.13
C ARG A 125 -4.06 -29.78 28.04
N ASN A 126 -4.15 -29.56 29.36
CA ASN A 126 -3.83 -30.54 30.41
C ASN A 126 -4.83 -31.70 30.40
#